data_AF-A0A962RDJ7-F1
#
_entry.id   AF-A0A962RDJ7-F1
#
_cell.length_a   1.000
_cell.length_b   1.000
_cell.length_c   1.000
_cell.angle_alpha   90.00
_cell.angle_beta   90.00
_cell.angle_gamma   90.00
#
_symmetry.space_group_name_H-M   'P 1'
#
loop_
_entity.id
_entity.type
_entity.pdbx_description
1 polymer ?
#
loop_
_entity_poly.entity_id
_entity_poly.type
_entity_poly.pdbx_seq_one_letter_code
_entity_poly.pdbx_strand_id
1 'polypeptide(L)'
;MCIYNKSSWGAGGNLTAHLDCGQFCYNTWTDWRNGRNCRNGKGGEVRVQAKNNYVSSDCSVNVSAHGVVVIKSNPAGGISCEASDH
;
A
#
# COMPACT_ATOMS: atom_id res chain seq x y z
N MET A 1 0.20 8.04 9.44
CA MET A 1 -0.20 6.79 8.77
C MET A 1 1.00 5.85 8.68
N CYS A 2 0.78 4.55 8.67
CA CYS A 2 1.83 3.57 8.38
C CYS A 2 1.39 2.60 7.29
N ILE A 3 2.32 2.17 6.45
CA ILE A 3 2.11 1.13 5.44
C ILE A 3 2.97 -0.08 5.85
N TYR A 4 2.36 -1.25 5.86
CA TYR A 4 3.00 -2.51 6.17
C TYR A 4 2.83 -3.45 4.99
N ASN A 5 3.93 -3.76 4.32
CA ASN A 5 3.93 -4.74 3.26
C ASN A 5 4.14 -6.14 3.84
N LYS A 6 3.05 -6.88 4.08
CA LYS A 6 3.09 -8.30 4.44
C LYS A 6 2.88 -9.22 3.23
N SER A 7 2.84 -8.68 2.02
CA SER A 7 2.65 -9.50 0.84
C SER A 7 3.90 -10.35 0.56
N SER A 8 3.66 -11.60 0.18
CA SER A 8 4.65 -12.47 -0.46
C SER A 8 4.73 -12.24 -1.97
N TRP A 9 3.90 -11.33 -2.49
CA TRP A 9 3.82 -11.02 -3.91
C TRP A 9 5.07 -10.28 -4.37
N GLY A 10 5.66 -10.72 -5.48
CA GLY A 10 6.88 -10.13 -6.02
C GLY A 10 8.11 -10.36 -5.13
N ALA A 11 8.59 -11.61 -5.02
CA ALA A 11 9.85 -11.96 -4.35
C ALA A 11 11.12 -11.24 -4.87
N GLY A 12 10.97 -10.33 -5.85
CA GLY A 12 11.97 -9.33 -6.25
C GLY A 12 11.34 -8.03 -6.83
N GLY A 13 10.05 -7.76 -6.58
CA GLY A 13 9.33 -6.61 -7.13
C GLY A 13 9.03 -5.57 -6.05
N ASN A 14 9.34 -4.32 -6.33
CA ASN A 14 8.97 -3.19 -5.47
C ASN A 14 7.45 -2.98 -5.49
N LEU A 15 6.83 -2.76 -4.34
CA LEU A 15 5.46 -2.26 -4.28
C LEU A 15 5.49 -0.75 -4.28
N THR A 16 4.69 -0.14 -5.15
CA THR A 16 4.50 1.31 -5.14
C THR A 16 3.14 1.62 -4.53
N ALA A 17 3.12 2.29 -3.38
CA ALA A 17 1.92 2.84 -2.79
C ALA A 17 1.81 4.33 -3.15
N HIS A 18 0.64 4.75 -3.60
CA HIS A 18 0.28 6.13 -3.85
C HIS A 18 -0.82 6.51 -2.88
N LEU A 19 -0.63 7.55 -2.08
CA LEU A 19 -1.70 8.18 -1.32
C LEU A 19 -2.17 9.40 -2.06
N ASP A 20 -3.46 9.40 -2.33
CA ASP A 20 -4.22 10.58 -2.66
C ASP A 20 -4.86 11.11 -1.36
N CYS A 21 -4.29 12.20 -0.84
CA CYS A 21 -4.80 12.93 0.32
C CYS A 21 -5.57 14.20 -0.10
N GLY A 22 -6.04 14.27 -1.35
CA GLY A 22 -6.81 15.35 -1.93
C GLY A 22 -6.07 16.11 -3.04
N GLN A 23 -6.75 17.11 -3.62
CA GLN A 23 -6.40 17.81 -4.88
C GLN A 23 -4.95 18.31 -5.01
N PHE A 24 -4.21 18.49 -3.89
CA PHE A 24 -2.82 18.96 -3.86
C PHE A 24 -1.91 18.12 -2.96
N CYS A 25 -2.30 16.89 -2.64
CA CYS A 25 -1.57 16.05 -1.70
C CYS A 25 -1.40 14.65 -2.31
N TYR A 26 -0.23 14.41 -2.90
CA TYR A 26 0.16 13.12 -3.43
C TYR A 26 1.45 12.67 -2.76
N ASN A 27 1.43 11.51 -2.13
CA ASN A 27 2.64 10.89 -1.59
C ASN A 27 2.83 9.53 -2.26
N THR A 28 4.05 9.28 -2.74
CA THR A 28 4.42 7.98 -3.31
C THR A 28 5.45 7.32 -2.40
N TRP A 29 5.24 6.03 -2.12
CA TRP A 29 6.15 5.18 -1.38
C TRP A 29 6.52 3.97 -2.20
N THR A 30 7.79 3.60 -2.11
CA THR A 30 8.26 2.31 -2.57
C THR A 30 8.52 1.46 -1.34
N ASP A 31 7.69 0.44 -1.14
CA ASP A 31 7.77 -0.43 0.03
C ASP A 31 8.41 -1.78 -0.35
N TRP A 32 9.40 -2.17 0.44
CA TRP A 32 10.09 -3.45 0.28
C TRP A 32 9.29 -4.54 0.99
N ARG A 33 9.55 -5.81 0.64
CA ARG A 33 8.88 -6.94 1.29
C ARG A 33 9.14 -6.93 2.79
N ASN A 34 8.09 -7.14 3.59
CA ASN A 34 8.11 -7.04 5.06
C ASN A 34 8.51 -5.64 5.58
N GLY A 35 8.49 -4.63 4.70
CA GLY A 35 8.74 -3.24 5.04
C GLY A 35 7.61 -2.65 5.87
N ARG A 36 7.99 -1.78 6.80
CA ARG A 36 7.09 -0.91 7.56
C ARG A 36 7.55 0.52 7.33
N ASN A 37 6.76 1.30 6.60
CA ASN A 37 7.02 2.72 6.41
C ASN A 37 5.93 3.55 7.07
N CYS A 38 6.33 4.39 8.03
CA CYS A 38 5.43 5.32 8.71
C CYS A 38 5.76 6.75 8.29
N ARG A 39 4.74 7.53 7.95
CA ARG A 39 4.86 8.97 7.70
C ARG A 39 3.66 9.72 8.26
N ASN A 40 3.86 10.99 8.59
CA ASN A 40 2.76 11.88 8.90
C ASN A 40 1.86 11.98 7.67
N GLY A 41 0.62 11.53 7.84
CA GLY A 41 -0.39 11.45 6.79
C GLY A 41 -1.56 12.35 7.13
N LYS A 42 -2.24 12.87 6.11
CA LYS A 42 -3.52 13.56 6.29
C LYS A 42 -4.74 12.63 6.24
N GLY A 43 -4.51 11.33 5.99
CA GLY A 43 -5.56 10.38 5.62
C GLY A 43 -5.93 10.56 4.16
N GLY A 44 -6.67 9.60 3.61
CA GLY A 44 -7.07 9.59 2.19
C GLY A 44 -7.08 8.19 1.59
N GLU A 45 -7.21 8.13 0.26
CA GLU A 45 -7.19 6.87 -0.47
C GLU A 45 -5.74 6.45 -0.75
N VAL A 46 -5.34 5.30 -0.21
CA VAL A 46 -4.08 4.65 -0.56
C VAL A 46 -4.34 3.66 -1.66
N ARG A 47 -3.74 3.88 -2.83
CA ARG A 47 -3.70 2.94 -3.97
C ARG A 47 -2.34 2.28 -4.02
N VAL A 48 -2.29 0.97 -3.88
CA VAL A 48 -1.07 0.18 -3.98
C VAL A 48 -1.08 -0.54 -5.31
N GLN A 49 0.03 -0.43 -6.04
CA GLN A 49 0.29 -1.16 -7.26
C GLN A 49 1.47 -2.10 -7.04
N ALA A 50 1.20 -3.39 -7.16
CA ALA A 50 2.21 -4.42 -7.30
C ALA A 50 2.45 -4.67 -8.79
N LYS A 51 3.68 -4.43 -9.25
CA LYS A 51 4.08 -4.74 -10.62
C LYS A 51 5.22 -5.75 -10.60
N ASN A 52 5.03 -6.88 -11.27
CA ASN A 52 6.12 -7.76 -11.66
C ASN A 52 6.20 -7.83 -13.20
N ASN A 53 7.18 -8.55 -13.75
CA ASN A 53 7.40 -8.62 -15.20
C ASN A 53 6.24 -9.25 -16.00
N TYR A 54 5.28 -9.90 -15.34
CA TYR A 54 4.25 -10.72 -15.97
C TYR A 54 2.82 -10.34 -15.57
N VAL A 55 2.64 -9.70 -14.42
CA VAL A 55 1.33 -9.41 -13.81
C VAL A 55 1.40 -8.07 -13.07
N SER A 56 0.34 -7.28 -13.21
CA SER A 56 0.05 -6.14 -12.33
C SER A 56 -1.14 -6.48 -11.45
N SER A 57 -1.06 -6.13 -10.17
CA SER A 57 -2.18 -6.23 -9.23
C SER A 57 -2.25 -4.97 -8.40
N ASP A 58 -3.47 -4.48 -8.22
CA ASP A 58 -3.76 -3.23 -7.55
C ASP A 58 -4.78 -3.44 -6.43
N CYS A 59 -4.63 -2.66 -5.36
CA CYS A 59 -5.64 -2.53 -4.31
C CYS A 59 -5.71 -1.11 -3.82
N SER A 60 -6.90 -0.66 -3.42
CA SER A 60 -7.09 0.64 -2.80
C SER A 60 -7.82 0.53 -1.47
N VAL A 61 -7.49 1.42 -0.54
CA VAL A 61 -8.18 1.50 0.74
C VAL A 61 -8.14 2.92 1.28
N ASN A 62 -9.23 3.38 1.87
CA ASN A 62 -9.26 4.64 2.61
C ASN A 62 -8.65 4.43 4.00
N VAL A 63 -7.75 5.33 4.41
CA VAL A 63 -7.09 5.29 5.71
C VAL A 63 -7.17 6.64 6.39
N SER A 64 -7.35 6.66 7.71
CA SER A 64 -7.25 7.90 8.49
C SER A 64 -5.82 8.44 8.54
N ALA A 65 -5.66 9.68 9.01
CA ALA A 65 -4.36 10.34 9.18
C ALA A 65 -3.36 9.50 10.00
N HIS A 66 -3.85 8.80 11.02
CA HIS A 66 -3.06 7.95 11.91
C HIS A 66 -3.21 6.45 11.61
N GLY A 67 -4.06 6.08 10.66
CA GLY A 67 -4.35 4.70 10.33
C GLY A 67 -3.16 3.94 9.74
N VAL A 68 -3.33 2.63 9.73
CA VAL A 68 -2.35 1.66 9.27
C VAL A 68 -2.92 0.92 8.05
N VAL A 69 -2.18 0.92 6.95
CA VAL A 69 -2.48 0.11 5.77
C VAL A 69 -1.66 -1.16 5.82
N VAL A 70 -2.31 -2.31 5.76
CA VAL A 70 -1.70 -3.63 5.68
C VAL A 70 -1.92 -4.19 4.29
N ILE A 71 -0.83 -4.43 3.57
CA ILE A 71 -0.85 -5.06 2.25
C ILE A 71 -0.58 -6.55 2.43
N LYS A 72 -1.45 -7.40 1.89
CA LYS A 72 -1.35 -8.87 1.98
C LYS A 72 -1.39 -9.49 0.60
N SER A 73 -0.89 -10.72 0.48
CA SER A 73 -1.11 -11.52 -0.73
C SER A 73 -2.56 -11.97 -0.80
N ASN A 74 -3.19 -11.81 -1.96
CA ASN A 74 -4.52 -12.34 -2.20
C ASN A 74 -4.42 -13.84 -2.57
N PRO A 75 -5.14 -14.75 -1.91
CA PRO A 75 -5.14 -16.18 -2.24
C PRO A 75 -5.65 -16.48 -3.67
N ALA A 76 -6.45 -15.59 -4.26
CA ALA A 76 -6.85 -15.66 -5.68
C ALA A 76 -5.74 -15.21 -6.66
N GLY A 77 -4.58 -14.81 -6.15
CA GLY A 77 -3.51 -14.15 -6.89
C GLY A 77 -3.57 -12.63 -6.75
N GLY A 78 -2.40 -12.00 -6.62
CA GLY A 78 -2.28 -10.54 -6.50
C GLY A 78 -2.04 -10.06 -5.07
N ILE A 79 -2.40 -8.80 -4.83
CA ILE A 79 -2.35 -8.14 -3.53
C ILE A 79 -3.76 -7.75 -3.05
N SER A 80 -3.89 -7.51 -1.75
CA SER A 80 -5.07 -6.95 -1.10
C SER A 80 -4.63 -5.93 -0.06
N CYS A 81 -5.45 -4.89 0.17
CA CYS A 81 -5.16 -3.79 1.07
C CYS A 81 -6.23 -3.76 2.15
N GLU A 82 -5.81 -3.62 3.41
CA GLU A 82 -6.72 -3.40 4.54
C GLU A 82 -6.26 -2.17 5.30
N ALA A 83 -7.21 -1.32 5.70
CA ALA A 83 -6.95 -0.22 6.60
C ALA A 83 -7.39 -0.62 8.02
N SER A 84 -6.57 -0.26 8.99
CA SER A 84 -6.88 -0.35 10.41
C SER A 84 -6.69 1.03 11.01
N ASP A 85 -7.77 1.60 11.52
CA ASP A 85 -7.71 2.78 12.36
C ASP A 85 -7.41 2.33 13.79
N HIS A 86 -6.48 3.01 14.45
CA HIS A 86 -6.02 2.65 15.78
C HIS A 86 -6.10 3.87 16.70
#